data_AF-A0A0E8TYW8-F1
#
_entry.id   AF-A0A0E8TYW8-F1
#
_cell.length_a   1.000
_cell.length_b   1.000
_cell.length_c   1.000
_cell.angle_alpha   90.00
_cell.angle_beta   90.00
_cell.angle_gamma   90.00
#
_symmetry.space_group_name_H-M   'P 1'
#
loop_
_entity.id
_entity.type
_entity.pdbx_description
1 polymer ?
#
loop_
_entity_poly.entity_id
_entity_poly.type
_entity_poly.pdbx_seq_one_letter_code
_entity_poly.pdbx_strand_id
1 'polypeptide(L)'
;MVMLVERLEGWAITKARGDDVTVVFERPPSTAIPSSVVEVAHAPKAAANSADDEIVRLVRSGAQPQEIRVVTSDKALTDRVRDLGAAVYPAERFRDLIDPRGSNAARRTQ
;
A
#
# COMPACT_ATOMS: atom_id res chain seq x y z
N MET A 1 -7.92 -10.11 -0.62
CA MET A 1 -7.22 -9.38 0.45
C MET A 1 -5.97 -10.12 0.90
N VAL A 2 -6.06 -11.39 1.29
CA VAL A 2 -4.89 -12.26 1.60
C VAL A 2 -3.86 -12.27 0.46
N MET A 3 -4.30 -12.56 -0.78
CA MET A 3 -3.43 -12.53 -1.98
C MET A 3 -2.69 -11.20 -2.22
N LEU A 4 -3.26 -10.05 -1.79
CA LEU A 4 -2.59 -8.75 -1.95
C LEU A 4 -1.43 -8.63 -0.98
N VAL A 5 -1.65 -9.00 0.29
CA VAL A 5 -0.63 -8.94 1.33
C VAL A 5 0.49 -9.94 1.06
N GLU A 6 0.18 -11.15 0.59
CA GLU A 6 1.20 -12.13 0.18
C GLU A 6 2.10 -11.62 -0.95
N ARG A 7 1.53 -10.95 -1.96
CA ARG A 7 2.29 -10.35 -3.06
C ARG A 7 3.16 -9.18 -2.58
N LEU A 8 2.59 -8.36 -1.70
CA LEU A 8 3.30 -7.27 -1.05
C LEU A 8 4.46 -7.78 -0.21
N GLU A 9 4.27 -8.86 0.55
CA GLU A 9 5.31 -9.49 1.35
C GLU A 9 6.45 -10.03 0.47
N GLY A 10 6.12 -10.73 -0.63
CA GLY A 10 7.12 -11.20 -1.59
C GLY A 10 7.92 -10.05 -2.24
N TRP A 11 7.23 -8.95 -2.58
CA TRP A 11 7.89 -7.73 -3.06
C TRP A 11 8.74 -7.07 -1.97
N ALA A 12 8.24 -6.96 -0.74
CA ALA A 12 8.93 -6.30 0.36
C ALA A 12 10.26 -6.99 0.68
N ILE A 13 10.24 -8.32 0.80
CA ILE A 13 11.43 -9.15 1.04
C ILE A 13 12.49 -8.97 -0.05
N THR A 14 12.06 -8.85 -1.30
CA THR A 14 12.99 -8.92 -2.44
C THR A 14 13.39 -7.57 -3.02
N LYS A 15 12.59 -6.52 -2.82
CA LYS A 15 12.71 -5.24 -3.54
C LYS A 15 12.57 -3.99 -2.65
N ALA A 16 11.94 -4.08 -1.48
CA ALA A 16 11.75 -2.90 -0.62
C ALA A 16 13.02 -2.49 0.15
N ARG A 17 14.13 -3.23 0.04
CA ARG A 17 15.45 -2.86 0.59
C ARG A 17 15.46 -2.47 2.08
N GLY A 18 14.51 -2.96 2.86
CA GLY A 18 14.37 -2.63 4.29
C GLY A 18 13.44 -1.44 4.58
N ASP A 19 12.72 -0.92 3.58
CA ASP A 19 11.63 0.04 3.80
C ASP A 19 10.51 -0.63 4.63
N ASP A 20 9.98 0.11 5.62
CA ASP A 20 8.79 -0.31 6.36
C ASP A 20 7.54 -0.19 5.47
N VAL A 21 6.79 -1.29 5.33
CA VAL A 21 5.62 -1.35 4.44
C VAL A 21 4.35 -1.46 5.27
N THR A 22 3.47 -0.47 5.18
CA THR A 22 2.15 -0.48 5.83
C THR A 22 1.02 -0.52 4.82
N VAL A 23 0.07 -1.43 4.99
CA VAL A 23 -1.19 -1.50 4.25
C VAL A 23 -2.31 -1.01 5.15
N VAL A 24 -3.07 -0.02 4.69
CA VAL A 24 -4.18 0.58 5.45
C VAL A 24 -5.51 0.17 4.84
N PHE A 25 -6.39 -0.44 5.65
CA PHE A 25 -7.76 -0.77 5.26
C PHE A 25 -8.79 0.16 5.91
N GLU A 26 -9.92 0.41 5.25
CA GLU A 26 -11.02 1.21 5.83
C GLU A 26 -11.64 0.56 7.07
N ARG A 27 -11.59 -0.78 7.12
CA ARG A 27 -12.13 -1.60 8.19
C ARG A 27 -11.14 -2.71 8.53
N PRO A 28 -11.16 -3.24 9.76
CA PRO A 28 -10.36 -4.41 10.10
C PRO A 28 -10.62 -5.54 9.10
N PRO A 29 -9.57 -6.23 8.61
CA PRO A 29 -9.76 -7.38 7.73
C PRO A 29 -10.53 -8.48 8.50
N SER A 30 -11.46 -9.15 7.81
CA SER A 30 -12.30 -10.21 8.41
C SER A 30 -11.52 -11.44 8.85
N THR A 31 -10.27 -11.56 8.41
CA THR A 31 -9.34 -12.63 8.75
C THR A 31 -8.01 -11.97 9.08
N ALA A 32 -7.36 -12.40 10.16
CA ALA A 32 -6.01 -11.96 10.47
C ALA A 32 -5.09 -12.29 9.29
N ILE A 33 -4.34 -11.30 8.83
CA ILE A 33 -3.38 -11.47 7.75
C ILE A 33 -2.00 -11.43 8.39
N PRO A 34 -1.39 -12.59 8.70
CA PRO A 34 -0.07 -12.60 9.28
C PRO A 34 0.95 -12.18 8.22
N SER A 35 1.75 -11.16 8.54
CA SER A 35 2.97 -10.84 7.79
C SER A 35 4.04 -10.38 8.78
N SER A 36 5.29 -10.77 8.52
CA SER A 36 6.44 -10.38 9.35
C SER A 36 7.14 -9.11 8.85
N VAL A 37 6.81 -8.66 7.63
CA VAL A 37 7.47 -7.53 6.95
C VAL A 37 6.48 -6.48 6.45
N VAL A 38 5.18 -6.78 6.46
CA VAL A 38 4.11 -5.83 6.12
C VAL A 38 3.24 -5.60 7.35
N GLU A 39 3.17 -4.35 7.80
CA GLU A 39 2.21 -3.93 8.82
C GLU A 39 0.82 -3.79 8.18
N VAL A 40 -0.20 -4.39 8.81
CA VAL A 40 -1.60 -4.23 8.40
C VAL A 40 -2.31 -3.34 9.41
N ALA A 41 -2.56 -2.09 9.01
CA ALA A 41 -3.28 -1.10 9.78
C ALA A 41 -4.72 -0.94 9.26
N HIS A 42 -5.58 -0.32 10.07
CA HIS A 42 -6.92 0.04 9.66
C HIS A 42 -7.38 1.32 10.32
N ALA A 43 -8.36 1.98 9.70
CA ALA A 43 -8.97 3.16 10.29
C ALA A 43 -9.60 2.84 11.67
N PRO A 44 -9.54 3.75 12.66
CA PRO A 44 -10.17 3.55 13.97
C PRO A 44 -11.68 3.39 13.90
N LYS A 45 -12.31 4.03 12.91
CA LYS A 45 -13.74 3.94 12.64
C LYS A 45 -13.97 3.77 11.14
N ALA A 46 -14.68 2.71 10.77
CA ALA A 46 -15.02 2.47 9.38
C ALA A 46 -16.02 3.52 8.87
N ALA A 47 -15.66 4.21 7.80
CA ALA A 47 -16.47 5.18 7.08
C ALA A 47 -15.94 5.30 5.65
N ALA A 48 -16.68 5.96 4.75
CA ALA A 48 -16.14 6.28 3.44
C ALA A 48 -14.85 7.11 3.58
N ASN A 49 -13.81 6.76 2.82
CA ASN A 49 -12.49 7.41 2.83
C ASN A 49 -11.73 7.26 4.16
N SER A 50 -12.16 6.38 5.07
CA SER A 50 -11.51 6.25 6.38
C SER A 50 -10.08 5.72 6.27
N ALA A 51 -9.77 4.92 5.24
CA ALA A 51 -8.39 4.51 4.95
C ALA A 51 -7.52 5.70 4.55
N ASP A 52 -8.02 6.59 3.70
CA ASP A 52 -7.32 7.79 3.25
C ASP A 52 -7.03 8.73 4.42
N ASP A 53 -8.01 8.91 5.30
CA ASP A 53 -7.85 9.72 6.51
C ASP A 53 -6.81 9.12 7.46
N GLU A 54 -6.79 7.79 7.57
CA GLU A 54 -5.79 7.08 8.36
C GLU A 54 -4.39 7.16 7.74
N ILE A 55 -4.25 7.05 6.42
CA ILE A 55 -2.97 7.28 5.72
C ILE A 55 -2.46 8.70 6.00
N VAL A 56 -3.33 9.70 5.88
CA VAL A 56 -2.97 11.10 6.16
C VAL A 56 -2.56 11.29 7.61
N ARG A 57 -3.22 10.61 8.56
CA ARG A 57 -2.84 10.61 9.98
C ARG A 57 -1.44 10.02 10.17
N LEU A 58 -1.16 8.87 9.57
CA LEU A 58 0.13 8.19 9.66
C LEU A 58 1.25 9.06 9.08
N VAL A 59 1.08 9.60 7.87
CA VAL A 59 2.06 10.51 7.22
C VAL A 59 2.33 11.72 8.10
N ARG A 60 1.28 12.36 8.64
CA ARG A 60 1.44 13.53 9.51
C ARG A 60 2.17 13.22 10.82
N SER A 61 1.98 12.02 11.36
CA SER A 61 2.64 11.59 12.60
C SER A 61 4.08 11.11 12.40
N GLY A 62 4.48 10.80 11.17
CA GLY A 62 5.83 10.35 10.84
C GLY A 62 6.86 11.45 11.09
N ALA A 63 8.03 11.07 11.60
CA ALA A 63 9.12 12.01 11.89
C ALA A 63 9.68 12.68 10.63
N GLN A 64 9.59 12.01 9.47
CA GLN A 64 10.11 12.47 8.18
C GLN A 64 9.12 12.20 7.04
N PRO A 65 8.06 13.02 6.89
CA PRO A 65 7.04 12.81 5.86
C PRO A 65 7.61 12.69 4.44
N GLN A 66 8.70 13.40 4.15
CA GLN A 66 9.41 13.38 2.86
C GLN A 66 10.05 12.02 2.50
N GLU A 67 10.30 11.17 3.49
CA GLU A 67 10.81 9.82 3.28
C GLU A 67 9.66 8.82 3.05
N ILE A 68 8.42 9.22 3.32
CA ILE A 68 7.24 8.37 3.15
C ILE A 68 6.77 8.43 1.70
N ARG A 69 6.52 7.24 1.13
CA ARG A 69 5.93 7.07 -0.19
C ARG A 69 4.54 6.46 -0.08
N VAL A 70 3.52 7.20 -0.48
CA VAL A 70 2.14 6.73 -0.51
C VAL A 70 1.82 6.15 -1.89
N VAL A 71 1.33 4.91 -1.92
CA VAL A 71 0.85 4.27 -3.15
C VAL A 71 -0.66 4.48 -3.28
N THR A 72 -1.10 5.28 -4.26
CA THR A 72 -2.53 5.51 -4.51
C THR A 72 -2.80 5.89 -5.96
N SER A 73 -4.04 5.67 -6.42
CA SER A 73 -4.59 6.25 -7.65
C SER A 73 -5.55 7.40 -7.38
N ASP A 74 -5.93 7.62 -6.12
CA ASP A 74 -6.87 8.67 -5.74
C ASP A 74 -6.19 10.05 -5.76
N LYS A 75 -6.79 10.98 -6.49
CA LYS A 75 -6.24 12.34 -6.63
C LYS A 75 -6.40 13.17 -5.35
N ALA A 76 -7.51 13.03 -4.64
CA ALA A 76 -7.72 13.77 -3.40
C ALA A 76 -6.72 13.33 -2.32
N LEU A 77 -6.46 12.04 -2.18
CA LEU A 77 -5.42 11.53 -1.29
C LEU A 77 -4.03 11.98 -1.74
N THR A 78 -3.74 11.92 -3.05
CA THR A 78 -2.47 12.39 -3.62
C THR A 78 -2.17 13.83 -3.24
N ASP A 79 -3.14 14.72 -3.40
CA ASP A 79 -2.97 16.15 -3.10
C ASP A 79 -2.74 16.34 -1.58
N ARG A 80 -3.54 15.68 -0.74
CA ARG A 80 -3.44 15.75 0.73
C ARG A 80 -2.08 15.30 1.27
N VAL A 81 -1.50 14.21 0.75
CA VAL A 81 -0.22 13.69 1.27
C VAL A 81 0.98 14.45 0.73
N ARG A 82 0.87 15.01 -0.48
CA ARG A 82 1.89 15.91 -1.02
C ARG A 82 1.98 17.21 -0.24
N ASP A 83 0.84 17.75 0.21
CA ASP A 83 0.81 18.92 1.08
C ASP A 83 1.51 18.68 2.44
N LEU A 84 1.60 17.41 2.86
CA LEU A 84 2.36 16.98 4.04
C LEU A 84 3.84 16.70 3.73
N GLY A 85 4.27 16.81 2.47
CA GLY A 85 5.64 16.56 2.04
C GLY A 85 5.93 15.14 1.56
N ALA A 86 4.95 14.22 1.59
CA ALA A 86 5.17 12.84 1.18
C ALA A 86 5.29 12.68 -0.35
N ALA A 87 6.07 11.69 -0.75
CA ALA A 87 6.12 11.24 -2.14
C ALA A 87 4.89 10.40 -2.47
N VAL A 88 4.46 10.42 -3.74
CA VAL A 88 3.35 9.59 -4.22
C VAL A 88 3.83 8.70 -5.35
N TYR A 89 3.41 7.43 -5.31
CA TYR A 89 3.69 6.45 -6.35
C TYR A 89 2.38 5.88 -6.92
N PRO A 90 2.20 5.85 -8.25
CA PRO A 90 0.94 5.41 -8.85
C PRO A 90 0.62 3.94 -8.52
N ALA A 91 -0.61 3.68 -8.05
CA ALA A 91 -1.06 2.34 -7.69
C ALA A 91 -1.00 1.34 -8.86
N GLU A 92 -1.27 1.79 -10.10
CA GLU A 92 -1.17 0.95 -11.29
C GLU A 92 0.26 0.45 -11.51
N ARG A 93 1.24 1.35 -11.52
CA ARG A 93 2.66 1.00 -11.65
C ARG A 93 3.13 0.09 -10.52
N PHE A 94 2.60 0.32 -9.32
CA PHE A 94 2.92 -0.53 -8.18
C PHE A 94 2.36 -1.93 -8.32
N ARG A 95 1.15 -2.06 -8.88
CA ARG A 95 0.54 -3.35 -9.17
C ARG A 95 1.41 -4.18 -10.10
N ASP A 96 1.99 -3.57 -11.13
CA ASP A 96 2.93 -4.24 -12.05
C ASP A 96 4.20 -4.75 -11.33
N LEU A 97 4.64 -4.05 -10.28
CA LEU A 97 5.82 -4.45 -9.49
C LEU A 97 5.53 -5.64 -8.57
N ILE A 98 4.35 -5.70 -7.96
CA ILE A 98 3.99 -6.74 -6.98
C ILE A 98 3.27 -7.94 -7.61
N ASP A 99 2.72 -7.77 -8.81
CA ASP A 99 2.10 -8.83 -9.61
C ASP A 99 2.57 -8.78 -11.07
N PRO A 100 3.86 -9.07 -11.35
CA PRO A 100 4.39 -9.07 -12.72
C PRO A 100 3.74 -10.13 -13.63
N ARG A 101 2.87 -11.00 -13.08
CA ARG A 101 2.13 -12.04 -13.82
C ARG A 101 0.83 -11.54 -14.47
N GLY A 102 0.60 -10.22 -14.52
CA GLY A 102 -0.31 -9.61 -15.50
C GLY A 102 0.10 -9.85 -16.96
N SER A 103 1.35 -10.26 -17.21
CA SER A 103 1.83 -10.71 -18.52
C SER A 103 1.48 -12.18 -18.79
N ASN A 104 0.18 -12.54 -18.77
CA ASN A 104 -0.27 -13.83 -19.29
C ASN A 104 -0.50 -13.73 -20.81
N ALA A 105 0.59 -13.53 -21.56
CA ALA A 105 0.62 -13.58 -23.02
C ALA A 105 1.73 -14.53 -23.50
N ALA A 106 1.87 -15.72 -22.90
CA ALA A 106 2.66 -16.82 -23.47
C ALA A 106 2.48 -18.12 -22.65
N ARG A 107 1.28 -18.70 -22.64
CA ARG A 107 1.10 -20.14 -22.38
C ARG A 107 -0.25 -20.63 -22.92
N ARG A 108 -0.52 -20.32 -24.19
CA ARG A 108 -1.32 -21.18 -25.07
C ARG A 108 -0.39 -21.59 -26.21
N THR A 109 -0.49 -22.85 -26.62
CA THR A 109 0.32 -23.56 -27.62
C THR A 109 1.73 -23.97 -27.18
N GLN A 110 1.81 -25.16 -26.55
CA GLN A 110 2.48 -26.31 -27.16
C GLN A 110 1.75 -27.58 -26.72
#